data_AF-A0A9W9QRI3-F1
#
_entry.id   AF-A0A9W9QRI3-F1
#
_cell.length_a   1.000
_cell.length_b   1.000
_cell.length_c   1.000
_cell.angle_alpha   90.00
_cell.angle_beta   90.00
_cell.angle_gamma   90.00
#
_symmetry.space_group_name_H-M   'P 1'
#
loop_
_entity.id
_entity.type
_entity.pdbx_description
1 polymer ?
#
loop_
_entity_poly.entity_id
_entity_poly.type
_entity_poly.pdbx_seq_one_letter_code
_entity_poly.pdbx_strand_id
1 'polypeptide(L)'
;MAPTTTISRILALSAALGQTAATFSLNTSGPSWAYTTKDLGDESSQTCKDAYSANINCDETLVKLVASMDPDFDPQPSDLQAVCTTTCSDSLSQYVKNVNAACGKDGDLAGIASGNKYVYEAPVATVGKVFQYKYGQACAKSGSDYCYLTYPSSDDWAKTDFPCDDKCAIEFFQNAHELPGSAYSFNYFALGNQSSYWLETYAGGWEAVVQCGDGASDESSASTSASSKTDTTHIPSSSSLTSTTEAGSVTPTPSTATGTTASVQSTSVPTSTTASSGASRLRASFF
;
A
#
# COMPACT_ATOMS: atom_id res chain seq x y z
N MET A 1 -25.57 23.65 66.90
CA MET A 1 -24.24 23.25 66.39
C MET A 1 -24.44 22.05 65.47
N ALA A 2 -23.88 22.13 64.27
CA ALA A 2 -24.29 21.37 63.08
C ALA A 2 -24.01 19.86 63.15
N PRO A 3 -24.83 19.01 62.52
CA PRO A 3 -24.41 17.70 62.06
C PRO A 3 -23.92 17.78 60.61
N THR A 4 -22.66 17.40 60.44
CA THR A 4 -21.91 17.27 59.19
C THR A 4 -22.49 16.14 58.34
N THR A 5 -23.01 16.44 57.15
CA THR A 5 -23.41 15.42 56.17
C THR A 5 -22.26 15.21 55.19
N THR A 6 -21.43 14.21 55.45
CA THR A 6 -20.37 13.78 54.52
C THR A 6 -21.01 12.93 53.42
N ILE A 7 -21.25 13.54 52.26
CA ILE A 7 -21.65 12.83 51.04
C ILE A 7 -20.40 12.14 50.48
N SER A 8 -20.28 10.83 50.73
CA SER A 8 -19.27 9.98 50.10
C SER A 8 -19.50 9.92 48.59
N ARG A 9 -18.69 10.64 47.82
CA ARG A 9 -18.58 10.47 46.36
C ARG A 9 -17.84 9.16 46.09
N ILE A 10 -18.56 8.16 45.60
CA ILE A 10 -17.96 6.95 45.04
C ILE A 10 -17.32 7.37 43.71
N LEU A 11 -15.99 7.45 43.68
CA LEU A 11 -15.23 7.53 42.43
C LEU A 11 -15.47 6.23 41.65
N ALA A 12 -16.12 6.34 40.49
CA ALA A 12 -16.03 5.33 39.45
C ALA A 12 -14.60 5.34 38.90
N LEU A 13 -13.73 4.51 39.47
CA LEU A 13 -12.48 4.11 38.81
C LEU A 13 -12.88 3.21 37.64
N SER A 14 -13.06 3.81 36.46
CA SER A 14 -13.05 3.06 35.21
C SER A 14 -11.67 2.44 35.07
N ALA A 15 -11.58 1.16 35.42
CA ALA A 15 -10.43 0.34 35.06
C ALA A 15 -10.39 0.28 33.53
N ALA A 16 -9.62 1.18 32.92
CA ALA A 16 -8.99 0.91 31.64
C ALA A 16 -8.01 -0.24 31.90
N LEU A 17 -8.55 -1.46 31.99
CA LEU A 17 -7.77 -2.67 31.83
C LEU A 17 -7.18 -2.53 30.43
N GLY A 18 -5.90 -2.15 30.39
CA GLY A 18 -5.11 -2.22 29.18
C GLY A 18 -5.27 -3.63 28.65
N GLN A 19 -6.05 -3.76 27.58
CA GLN A 19 -5.77 -4.82 26.62
C GLN A 19 -4.28 -4.63 26.33
N THR A 20 -3.46 -5.57 26.79
CA THR A 20 -2.10 -5.68 26.28
C THR A 20 -2.27 -5.69 24.78
N ALA A 21 -1.99 -4.56 24.13
CA ALA A 21 -2.20 -4.44 22.69
C ALA A 21 -1.41 -5.59 22.08
N ALA A 22 -2.10 -6.49 21.39
CA ALA A 22 -1.41 -7.53 20.65
C ALA A 22 -0.38 -6.83 19.77
N THR A 23 0.86 -7.29 19.84
CA THR A 23 1.96 -6.63 19.16
C THR A 23 2.91 -7.67 18.62
N PHE A 24 3.39 -7.42 17.41
CA PHE A 24 4.41 -8.23 16.77
C PHE A 24 5.51 -7.34 16.20
N SER A 25 6.65 -7.96 15.91
CA SER A 25 7.75 -7.35 15.17
C SER A 25 8.07 -8.22 13.97
N LEU A 26 8.24 -7.59 12.80
CA LEU A 26 8.64 -8.30 11.58
C LEU A 26 10.07 -8.86 11.64
N ASN A 27 10.86 -8.48 12.64
CA ASN A 27 12.18 -9.07 12.87
C ASN A 27 12.16 -10.32 13.77
N THR A 28 10.97 -10.78 14.18
CA THR A 28 10.82 -12.02 14.94
C THR A 28 10.25 -13.11 14.05
N SER A 29 11.05 -14.13 13.74
CA SER A 29 10.58 -15.28 12.96
C SER A 29 9.65 -16.16 13.79
N GLY A 30 8.65 -16.75 13.13
CA GLY A 30 7.71 -17.70 13.71
C GLY A 30 7.13 -18.65 12.64
N PRO A 31 6.14 -19.49 13.01
CA PRO A 31 5.57 -20.47 12.09
C PRO A 31 4.99 -19.87 10.79
N SER A 32 4.46 -18.65 10.88
CA SER A 32 3.81 -17.95 9.76
C SER A 32 4.67 -16.82 9.18
N TRP A 33 5.93 -16.68 9.61
CA TRP A 33 6.78 -15.57 9.19
C TRP A 33 8.27 -15.89 9.30
N ALA A 34 9.02 -15.70 8.21
CA ALA A 34 10.47 -15.92 8.20
C ALA A 34 11.28 -14.78 7.59
N TYR A 35 10.61 -13.70 7.14
CA TYR A 35 11.23 -12.55 6.48
C TYR A 35 11.66 -11.50 7.51
N THR A 36 12.91 -11.52 7.93
CA THR A 36 13.42 -10.68 9.04
C THR A 36 14.49 -9.70 8.54
N THR A 37 15.25 -9.05 9.43
CA THR A 37 16.34 -8.15 8.98
C THR A 37 17.43 -8.86 8.18
N LYS A 38 17.49 -10.20 8.22
CA LYS A 38 18.41 -11.01 7.39
C LYS A 38 18.05 -11.00 5.91
N ASP A 39 16.80 -10.64 5.59
CA ASP A 39 16.23 -10.61 4.24
C ASP A 39 16.31 -9.20 3.64
N LEU A 40 16.87 -8.25 4.39
CA LEU A 40 17.25 -6.93 3.91
C LEU A 40 18.67 -7.00 3.33
N GLY A 41 19.00 -6.06 2.44
CA GLY A 41 20.33 -5.98 1.82
C GLY A 41 21.44 -5.90 2.87
N ASP A 42 22.56 -6.54 2.59
CA ASP A 42 23.70 -6.61 3.52
C ASP A 42 24.18 -5.22 3.97
N GLU A 43 24.11 -4.24 3.07
CA GLU A 43 24.48 -2.84 3.27
C GLU A 43 23.41 -2.00 3.98
N SER A 44 22.24 -2.58 4.29
CA SER A 44 21.17 -1.87 4.99
C SER A 44 21.68 -1.32 6.32
N SER A 45 21.45 -0.04 6.51
CA SER A 45 21.90 0.72 7.66
C SER A 45 21.27 0.22 8.95
N GLN A 46 21.97 0.39 10.07
CA GLN A 46 21.45 -0.02 11.38
C GLN A 46 20.15 0.71 11.71
N THR A 47 20.05 2.00 11.40
CA THR A 47 18.82 2.80 11.60
C THR A 47 17.64 2.21 10.82
N CYS A 48 17.86 1.73 9.59
CA CYS A 48 16.83 1.04 8.83
C CYS A 48 16.43 -0.29 9.46
N LYS A 49 17.40 -1.12 9.87
CA LYS A 49 17.16 -2.40 10.55
C LYS A 49 16.39 -2.21 11.87
N ASP A 50 16.71 -1.18 12.63
CA ASP A 50 16.03 -0.83 13.88
C ASP A 50 14.59 -0.39 13.62
N ALA A 51 14.37 0.46 12.61
CA ALA A 51 13.02 0.88 12.21
C ALA A 51 12.19 -0.31 11.70
N TYR A 52 12.78 -1.21 10.92
CA TYR A 52 12.15 -2.44 10.46
C TYR A 52 11.76 -3.36 11.63
N SER A 53 12.60 -3.41 12.66
CA SER A 53 12.40 -4.25 13.86
C SER A 53 11.41 -3.67 14.86
N ALA A 54 10.92 -2.45 14.65
CA ALA A 54 9.98 -1.80 15.55
C ALA A 54 8.68 -2.63 15.71
N ASN A 55 8.11 -2.56 16.91
CA ASN A 55 6.86 -3.22 17.22
C ASN A 55 5.68 -2.56 16.47
N ILE A 56 4.76 -3.39 16.00
CA ILE A 56 3.48 -3.02 15.43
C ILE A 56 2.40 -3.46 16.41
N ASN A 57 1.59 -2.53 16.91
CA ASN A 57 0.50 -2.79 17.83
C ASN A 57 -0.72 -3.30 17.05
N CYS A 58 -0.65 -4.54 16.59
CA CYS A 58 -1.70 -5.22 15.88
C CYS A 58 -1.72 -6.72 16.24
N ASP A 59 -2.88 -7.35 16.10
CA ASP A 59 -3.02 -8.80 16.31
C ASP A 59 -2.16 -9.60 15.32
N GLU A 60 -1.54 -10.69 15.80
CA GLU A 60 -0.68 -11.56 14.99
C GLU A 60 -1.44 -12.26 13.85
N THR A 61 -2.77 -12.29 13.88
CA THR A 61 -3.62 -12.69 12.75
C THR A 61 -3.20 -11.97 11.46
N LEU A 62 -2.77 -10.70 11.53
CA LEU A 62 -2.30 -9.98 10.34
C LEU A 62 -1.07 -10.65 9.69
N VAL A 63 -0.14 -11.16 10.50
CA VAL A 63 1.04 -11.89 10.00
C VAL A 63 0.61 -13.15 9.27
N LYS A 64 -0.37 -13.87 9.82
CA LYS A 64 -0.93 -15.07 9.19
C LYS A 64 -1.65 -14.76 7.88
N LEU A 65 -2.45 -13.69 7.84
CA LEU A 65 -3.12 -13.20 6.63
C LEU A 65 -2.14 -12.82 5.52
N VAL A 66 -0.94 -12.34 5.86
CA VAL A 66 0.07 -11.92 4.89
C VAL A 66 0.86 -13.11 4.33
N ALA A 67 1.30 -14.04 5.17
CA ALA A 67 2.35 -14.99 4.79
C ALA A 67 2.17 -16.42 5.32
N SER A 68 1.04 -16.77 5.96
CA SER A 68 0.87 -18.13 6.49
C SER A 68 1.00 -19.20 5.41
N MET A 69 1.76 -20.25 5.73
CA MET A 69 1.82 -21.49 4.94
C MET A 69 0.96 -22.61 5.53
N ASP A 70 0.19 -22.29 6.58
CA ASP A 70 -0.72 -23.22 7.23
C ASP A 70 -1.95 -23.43 6.32
N PRO A 71 -2.14 -24.62 5.73
CA PRO A 71 -3.29 -24.89 4.86
C PRO A 71 -4.61 -24.90 5.64
N ASP A 72 -4.57 -25.05 6.96
CA ASP A 72 -5.73 -25.05 7.84
C ASP A 72 -6.03 -23.65 8.41
N PHE A 73 -5.28 -22.62 8.00
CA PHE A 73 -5.54 -21.24 8.41
C PHE A 73 -6.82 -20.71 7.77
N ASP A 74 -7.89 -20.70 8.56
CA ASP A 74 -9.22 -20.20 8.19
C ASP A 74 -9.66 -19.13 9.22
N PRO A 75 -9.33 -17.84 8.99
CA PRO A 75 -9.61 -16.78 9.95
C PRO A 75 -11.12 -16.62 10.15
N GLN A 76 -11.53 -16.53 11.40
CA GLN A 76 -12.92 -16.35 11.79
C GLN A 76 -13.27 -14.86 11.99
N PRO A 77 -14.55 -14.48 12.05
CA PRO A 77 -14.95 -13.10 12.32
C PRO A 77 -14.31 -12.46 13.56
N SER A 78 -14.06 -13.25 14.61
CA SER A 78 -13.38 -12.80 15.83
C SER A 78 -11.92 -12.43 15.60
N ASP A 79 -11.23 -13.16 14.72
CA ASP A 79 -9.83 -12.90 14.37
C ASP A 79 -9.75 -11.60 13.57
N LEU A 80 -10.69 -11.41 12.63
CA LEU A 80 -10.82 -10.16 11.89
C LEU A 80 -11.22 -8.99 12.82
N GLN A 81 -12.05 -9.21 13.83
CA GLN A 81 -12.36 -8.18 14.81
C GLN A 81 -11.15 -7.78 15.67
N ALA A 82 -10.28 -8.73 16.02
CA ALA A 82 -9.06 -8.46 16.77
C ALA A 82 -8.04 -7.65 15.95
N VAL A 83 -7.92 -7.94 14.66
CA VAL A 83 -7.00 -7.22 13.77
C VAL A 83 -7.55 -5.86 13.33
N CYS A 84 -8.84 -5.77 12.98
CA CYS A 84 -9.48 -4.59 12.40
C CYS A 84 -9.84 -3.50 13.43
N THR A 85 -8.81 -3.00 14.09
CA THR A 85 -8.89 -1.93 15.09
C THR A 85 -8.15 -0.69 14.60
N THR A 86 -8.59 0.49 15.05
CA THR A 86 -7.88 1.74 14.75
C THR A 86 -6.45 1.73 15.29
N THR A 87 -6.22 1.09 16.45
CA THR A 87 -4.86 0.88 16.98
C THR A 87 -3.95 0.14 16.00
N CYS A 88 -4.46 -0.92 15.35
CA CYS A 88 -3.71 -1.64 14.33
C CYS A 88 -3.43 -0.76 13.10
N SER A 89 -4.47 -0.12 12.53
CA SER A 89 -4.29 0.72 11.34
C SER A 89 -3.31 1.88 11.57
N ASP A 90 -3.42 2.54 12.73
CA ASP A 90 -2.57 3.68 13.10
C ASP A 90 -1.14 3.23 13.35
N SER A 91 -0.95 2.13 14.09
CA SER A 91 0.37 1.59 14.35
C SER A 91 1.07 1.12 13.08
N LEU A 92 0.34 0.50 12.15
CA LEU A 92 0.89 0.03 10.89
C LEU A 92 1.26 1.20 9.96
N SER A 93 0.42 2.23 9.91
CA SER A 93 0.72 3.46 9.16
C SER A 93 1.93 4.19 9.73
N GLN A 94 2.04 4.27 11.05
CA GLN A 94 3.20 4.85 11.73
C GLN A 94 4.47 4.02 11.49
N TYR A 95 4.37 2.68 11.52
CA TYR A 95 5.47 1.78 11.19
C TYR A 95 6.00 2.05 9.78
N VAL A 96 5.14 2.04 8.76
CA VAL A 96 5.54 2.30 7.37
C VAL A 96 6.16 3.69 7.22
N LYS A 97 5.61 4.70 7.88
CA LYS A 97 6.18 6.06 7.89
C LYS A 97 7.58 6.09 8.49
N ASN A 98 7.79 5.42 9.62
CA ASN A 98 9.09 5.36 10.30
C ASN A 98 10.12 4.61 9.46
N VAL A 99 9.75 3.49 8.86
CA VAL A 99 10.63 2.73 7.96
C VAL A 99 11.01 3.56 6.75
N ASN A 100 10.07 4.24 6.09
CA ASN A 100 10.39 5.15 4.97
C ASN A 100 11.36 6.26 5.38
N ALA A 101 11.19 6.83 6.58
CA ALA A 101 12.06 7.90 7.06
C ALA A 101 13.48 7.39 7.40
N ALA A 102 13.60 6.15 7.87
CA ALA A 102 14.86 5.55 8.30
C ALA A 102 15.65 4.88 7.17
N CYS A 103 14.95 4.32 6.18
CA CYS A 103 15.50 3.46 5.13
C CYS A 103 15.64 4.19 3.78
N GLY A 104 16.30 5.36 3.80
CA GLY A 104 16.45 6.21 2.62
C GLY A 104 17.83 6.18 1.97
N LYS A 105 18.77 5.37 2.47
CA LYS A 105 20.14 5.31 1.95
C LYS A 105 20.26 4.27 0.85
N ASP A 106 21.25 4.45 -0.02
CA ASP A 106 21.67 3.41 -0.94
C ASP A 106 22.02 2.13 -0.15
N GLY A 107 21.47 0.99 -0.58
CA GLY A 107 21.62 -0.30 0.10
C GLY A 107 20.54 -0.62 1.14
N ASP A 108 19.71 0.34 1.57
CA ASP A 108 18.51 0.10 2.40
C ASP A 108 17.40 -0.52 1.53
N LEU A 109 17.56 -1.80 1.19
CA LEU A 109 16.70 -2.51 0.25
C LEU A 109 16.16 -3.80 0.86
N ALA A 110 14.89 -4.08 0.60
CA ALA A 110 14.25 -5.36 0.85
C ALA A 110 14.58 -6.33 -0.28
N GLY A 111 14.89 -7.57 0.09
CA GLY A 111 15.08 -8.66 -0.84
C GLY A 111 13.77 -9.13 -1.47
N ILE A 112 13.83 -9.44 -2.76
CA ILE A 112 12.73 -9.92 -3.59
C ILE A 112 13.15 -11.25 -4.22
N ALA A 113 12.24 -12.23 -4.20
CA ALA A 113 12.35 -13.41 -5.03
C ALA A 113 12.05 -13.07 -6.50
N SER A 114 13.07 -13.21 -7.36
CA SER A 114 12.98 -13.02 -8.81
C SER A 114 13.45 -14.29 -9.51
N GLY A 115 12.50 -15.11 -9.94
CA GLY A 115 12.77 -16.46 -10.44
C GLY A 115 13.45 -17.33 -9.37
N ASN A 116 14.65 -17.85 -9.68
CA ASN A 116 15.47 -18.63 -8.75
C ASN A 116 16.52 -17.80 -7.98
N LYS A 117 16.41 -16.46 -8.04
CA LYS A 117 17.37 -15.54 -7.41
C LYS A 117 16.68 -14.70 -6.35
N TYR A 118 17.48 -14.26 -5.39
CA TYR A 118 17.11 -13.26 -4.40
C TYR A 118 17.84 -11.97 -4.73
N VAL A 119 17.10 -10.89 -4.99
CA VAL A 119 17.64 -9.60 -5.41
C VAL A 119 17.18 -8.50 -4.47
N TYR A 120 18.07 -7.58 -4.09
CA TYR A 120 17.74 -6.48 -3.19
C TYR A 120 17.38 -5.25 -4.03
N GLU A 121 16.09 -5.02 -4.21
CA GLU A 121 15.58 -3.99 -5.15
C GLU A 121 14.38 -3.20 -4.61
N ALA A 122 13.59 -3.77 -3.70
CA ALA A 122 12.44 -3.07 -3.14
C ALA A 122 12.89 -2.09 -2.06
N PRO A 123 12.24 -0.93 -1.91
CA PRO A 123 12.35 -0.15 -0.68
C PRO A 123 11.96 -0.99 0.53
N VAL A 124 12.67 -0.90 1.66
CA VAL A 124 12.35 -1.71 2.85
C VAL A 124 10.91 -1.51 3.34
N ALA A 125 10.39 -0.28 3.22
CA ALA A 125 9.01 0.04 3.58
C ALA A 125 7.95 -0.74 2.77
N THR A 126 8.31 -1.33 1.63
CA THR A 126 7.41 -2.18 0.84
C THR A 126 6.86 -3.34 1.66
N VAL A 127 7.66 -3.93 2.56
CA VAL A 127 7.20 -5.02 3.42
C VAL A 127 6.00 -4.57 4.26
N GLY A 128 6.11 -3.44 4.96
CA GLY A 128 5.00 -2.87 5.74
C GLY A 128 3.81 -2.43 4.88
N LYS A 129 4.04 -1.97 3.64
CA LYS A 129 2.96 -1.64 2.69
C LYS A 129 2.15 -2.87 2.29
N VAL A 130 2.76 -4.05 2.16
CA VAL A 130 2.03 -5.32 1.94
C VAL A 130 1.10 -5.61 3.12
N PHE A 131 1.55 -5.38 4.35
CA PHE A 131 0.70 -5.50 5.53
C PHE A 131 -0.47 -4.49 5.49
N GLN A 132 -0.23 -3.23 5.05
CA GLN A 132 -1.32 -2.25 4.90
C GLN A 132 -2.35 -2.71 3.87
N TYR A 133 -1.90 -3.25 2.75
CA TYR A 133 -2.78 -3.82 1.73
C TYR A 133 -3.61 -4.98 2.29
N LYS A 134 -2.97 -5.93 2.97
CA LYS A 134 -3.67 -7.08 3.58
C LYS A 134 -4.61 -6.69 4.71
N TYR A 135 -4.26 -5.68 5.49
CA TYR A 135 -5.17 -5.08 6.47
C TYR A 135 -6.41 -4.50 5.78
N GLY A 136 -6.24 -3.71 4.71
CA GLY A 136 -7.35 -3.15 3.92
C GLY A 136 -8.28 -4.24 3.39
N GLN A 137 -7.72 -5.29 2.78
CA GLN A 137 -8.50 -6.43 2.29
C GLN A 137 -9.27 -7.15 3.42
N ALA A 138 -8.60 -7.44 4.54
CA ALA A 138 -9.18 -8.17 5.65
C ALA A 138 -10.28 -7.38 6.37
N CYS A 139 -10.14 -6.05 6.43
CA CYS A 139 -11.00 -5.17 7.20
C CYS A 139 -12.09 -4.47 6.40
N ALA A 140 -12.11 -4.65 5.07
CA ALA A 140 -13.22 -4.22 4.22
C ALA A 140 -14.53 -4.89 4.68
N LYS A 141 -15.62 -4.12 4.69
CA LYS A 141 -16.93 -4.59 5.16
C LYS A 141 -18.06 -4.24 4.21
N SER A 142 -19.02 -5.15 4.13
CA SER A 142 -20.35 -4.86 3.60
C SER A 142 -21.37 -5.01 4.73
N GLY A 143 -21.90 -3.88 5.21
CA GLY A 143 -22.72 -3.86 6.42
C GLY A 143 -21.90 -4.21 7.66
N SER A 144 -22.28 -5.27 8.38
CA SER A 144 -21.56 -5.78 9.55
C SER A 144 -20.45 -6.78 9.22
N ASP A 145 -20.49 -7.35 8.02
CA ASP A 145 -19.75 -8.56 7.67
C ASP A 145 -18.44 -8.20 6.98
N TYR A 146 -17.39 -8.97 7.26
CA TYR A 146 -16.09 -8.79 6.64
C TYR A 146 -16.09 -9.39 5.23
N CYS A 147 -15.74 -8.56 4.25
CA CYS A 147 -15.67 -8.99 2.86
C CYS A 147 -14.69 -10.15 2.68
N TYR A 148 -13.57 -10.16 3.41
CA TYR A 148 -12.57 -11.23 3.36
C TYR A 148 -13.13 -12.65 3.55
N LEU A 149 -14.25 -12.80 4.28
CA LEU A 149 -14.86 -14.11 4.56
C LEU A 149 -15.82 -14.58 3.47
N THR A 150 -16.25 -13.68 2.59
CA THR A 150 -17.27 -13.96 1.57
C THR A 150 -16.79 -13.62 0.16
N TYR A 151 -15.71 -12.84 0.05
CA TYR A 151 -15.17 -12.34 -1.19
C TYR A 151 -13.65 -12.08 -1.10
N PRO A 152 -12.89 -12.45 -2.15
CA PRO A 152 -13.35 -13.24 -3.27
C PRO A 152 -13.40 -14.74 -2.95
N SER A 153 -14.41 -15.44 -3.48
CA SER A 153 -14.36 -16.90 -3.57
C SER A 153 -13.39 -17.35 -4.68
N SER A 154 -13.10 -18.65 -4.80
CA SER A 154 -12.27 -19.21 -5.88
C SER A 154 -12.77 -18.90 -7.28
N ASP A 155 -14.06 -18.56 -7.41
CA ASP A 155 -14.69 -18.26 -8.69
C ASP A 155 -14.81 -16.74 -8.92
N ASP A 156 -14.64 -15.92 -7.88
CA ASP A 156 -14.86 -14.47 -7.91
C ASP A 156 -13.58 -13.64 -7.90
N TRP A 157 -12.42 -14.22 -7.56
CA TRP A 157 -11.16 -13.49 -7.30
C TRP A 157 -10.53 -12.74 -8.48
N ALA A 158 -11.16 -12.83 -9.64
CA ALA A 158 -10.79 -12.16 -10.87
C ALA A 158 -12.01 -11.63 -11.63
N LYS A 159 -13.19 -11.67 -11.02
CA LYS A 159 -14.45 -11.35 -11.69
C LYS A 159 -14.56 -9.84 -11.93
N THR A 160 -14.86 -9.45 -13.16
CA THR A 160 -14.93 -8.04 -13.58
C THR A 160 -16.36 -7.59 -13.91
N ASP A 161 -17.33 -8.51 -13.96
CA ASP A 161 -18.75 -8.26 -14.22
C ASP A 161 -19.61 -8.27 -12.94
N PHE A 162 -19.05 -7.77 -11.83
CA PHE A 162 -19.81 -7.60 -10.59
C PHE A 162 -20.75 -6.39 -10.66
N PRO A 163 -21.92 -6.43 -10.02
CA PRO A 163 -22.83 -5.30 -9.99
C PRO A 163 -22.30 -4.19 -9.06
N CYS A 164 -22.68 -2.94 -9.32
CA CYS A 164 -22.19 -1.78 -8.55
C CYS A 164 -22.69 -1.71 -7.10
N ASP A 165 -23.61 -2.57 -6.69
CA ASP A 165 -24.00 -2.73 -5.29
C ASP A 165 -23.19 -3.81 -4.56
N ASP A 166 -22.30 -4.53 -5.26
CA ASP A 166 -21.32 -5.45 -4.66
C ASP A 166 -20.17 -4.67 -4.03
N LYS A 167 -20.40 -4.20 -2.81
CA LYS A 167 -19.42 -3.45 -2.03
C LYS A 167 -18.12 -4.21 -1.80
N CYS A 168 -18.18 -5.55 -1.69
CA CYS A 168 -16.98 -6.32 -1.41
C CYS A 168 -16.07 -6.43 -2.62
N ALA A 169 -16.65 -6.59 -3.82
CA ALA A 169 -15.89 -6.49 -5.06
C ALA A 169 -15.28 -5.10 -5.25
N ILE A 170 -16.06 -4.04 -5.01
CA ILE A 170 -15.58 -2.65 -5.12
C ILE A 170 -14.38 -2.41 -4.20
N GLU A 171 -14.53 -2.71 -2.90
CA GLU A 171 -13.47 -2.53 -1.91
C GLU A 171 -12.23 -3.38 -2.24
N PHE A 172 -12.40 -4.59 -2.76
CA PHE A 172 -11.27 -5.45 -3.14
C PHE A 172 -10.40 -4.82 -4.23
N PHE A 173 -11.02 -4.36 -5.33
CA PHE A 173 -10.29 -3.72 -6.43
C PHE A 173 -9.78 -2.33 -6.04
N GLN A 174 -10.54 -1.57 -5.26
CA GLN A 174 -10.13 -0.25 -4.77
C GLN A 174 -8.91 -0.36 -3.84
N ASN A 175 -8.92 -1.27 -2.84
CA ASN A 175 -7.77 -1.47 -1.96
C ASN A 175 -6.51 -1.86 -2.76
N ALA A 176 -6.65 -2.68 -3.79
CA ALA A 176 -5.51 -3.02 -4.64
C ALA A 176 -5.05 -1.84 -5.50
N HIS A 177 -5.97 -1.03 -5.99
CA HIS A 177 -5.66 0.18 -6.74
C HIS A 177 -5.01 1.26 -5.87
N GLU A 178 -5.44 1.46 -4.63
CA GLU A 178 -4.96 2.58 -3.81
C GLU A 178 -3.73 2.21 -2.96
N LEU A 179 -3.62 0.97 -2.51
CA LEU A 179 -2.59 0.58 -1.54
C LEU A 179 -1.33 0.06 -2.26
N PRO A 180 -0.17 0.71 -2.06
CA PRO A 180 1.04 0.40 -2.82
C PRO A 180 1.59 -1.01 -2.59
N GLY A 181 1.26 -1.64 -1.47
CA GLY A 181 1.62 -3.02 -1.19
C GLY A 181 1.01 -4.03 -2.14
N SER A 182 -0.06 -3.68 -2.87
CA SER A 182 -0.72 -4.59 -3.82
C SER A 182 0.20 -5.04 -4.94
N ALA A 183 1.23 -4.25 -5.29
CA ALA A 183 2.25 -4.61 -6.28
C ALA A 183 3.12 -5.81 -5.87
N TYR A 184 3.01 -6.27 -4.63
CA TYR A 184 3.81 -7.34 -4.06
C TYR A 184 2.95 -8.39 -3.35
N SER A 185 3.50 -9.58 -3.20
CA SER A 185 2.95 -10.63 -2.36
C SER A 185 4.05 -11.40 -1.64
N PHE A 186 3.68 -12.12 -0.59
CA PHE A 186 4.56 -13.10 0.03
C PHE A 186 4.21 -14.51 -0.47
N ASN A 187 5.24 -15.25 -0.89
CA ASN A 187 5.14 -16.64 -1.30
C ASN A 187 6.28 -17.42 -0.65
N TYR A 188 5.98 -18.49 0.10
CA TYR A 188 6.98 -19.21 0.93
C TYR A 188 7.87 -18.26 1.77
N PHE A 189 7.24 -17.26 2.42
CA PHE A 189 7.92 -16.21 3.20
C PHE A 189 8.90 -15.31 2.42
N ALA A 190 8.91 -15.36 1.09
CA ALA A 190 9.68 -14.44 0.26
C ALA A 190 8.78 -13.38 -0.37
N LEU A 191 9.22 -12.13 -0.34
CA LEU A 191 8.57 -11.03 -1.04
C LEU A 191 8.77 -11.20 -2.56
N GLY A 192 7.71 -11.12 -3.33
CA GLY A 192 7.75 -11.19 -4.80
C GLY A 192 6.95 -10.05 -5.42
N ASN A 193 7.30 -9.66 -6.64
CA ASN A 193 6.44 -8.80 -7.46
C ASN A 193 5.20 -9.59 -7.89
N GLN A 194 4.07 -8.90 -8.03
CA GLN A 194 2.91 -9.50 -8.68
C GLN A 194 3.19 -9.83 -10.15
N SER A 195 2.49 -10.84 -10.67
CA SER A 195 2.62 -11.29 -12.05
C SER A 195 1.89 -10.35 -13.02
N SER A 196 2.23 -10.44 -14.31
CA SER A 196 1.45 -9.76 -15.37
C SER A 196 -0.01 -10.22 -15.38
N TYR A 197 -0.26 -11.51 -15.10
CA TYR A 197 -1.60 -12.06 -14.95
C TYR A 197 -2.39 -11.35 -13.84
N TRP A 198 -1.76 -11.08 -12.69
CA TRP A 198 -2.37 -10.30 -11.62
C TRP A 198 -2.71 -8.88 -12.10
N LEU A 199 -1.78 -8.21 -12.79
CA LEU A 199 -1.99 -6.84 -13.29
C LEU A 199 -3.16 -6.76 -14.29
N GLU A 200 -3.23 -7.69 -15.25
CA GLU A 200 -4.32 -7.74 -16.24
C GLU A 200 -5.68 -8.01 -15.59
N THR A 201 -5.72 -8.94 -14.64
CA THR A 201 -6.93 -9.27 -13.89
C THR A 201 -7.47 -8.07 -13.11
N TYR A 202 -6.59 -7.37 -12.39
CA TYR A 202 -6.98 -6.20 -11.60
C TYR A 202 -7.31 -4.99 -12.47
N ALA A 203 -6.76 -4.87 -13.68
CA ALA A 203 -7.13 -3.82 -14.63
C ALA A 203 -8.62 -3.85 -14.95
N GLY A 204 -9.14 -5.03 -15.30
CA GLY A 204 -10.54 -5.19 -15.68
C GLY A 204 -11.49 -4.95 -14.50
N GLY A 205 -11.13 -5.39 -13.29
CA GLY A 205 -11.95 -5.14 -12.11
C GLY A 205 -11.94 -3.66 -11.69
N TRP A 206 -10.79 -2.97 -11.82
CA TRP A 206 -10.72 -1.53 -11.58
C TRP A 206 -11.55 -0.73 -12.57
N GLU A 207 -11.59 -1.13 -13.84
CA GLU A 207 -12.46 -0.50 -14.83
C GLU A 207 -13.94 -0.59 -14.42
N ALA A 208 -14.38 -1.74 -13.90
CA ALA A 208 -15.74 -1.90 -13.37
C ALA A 208 -16.00 -0.98 -12.16
N VAL A 209 -15.05 -0.84 -11.23
CA VAL A 209 -15.17 0.12 -10.11
C VAL A 209 -15.33 1.55 -10.60
N VAL A 210 -14.56 1.96 -11.61
CA VAL A 210 -14.68 3.29 -12.23
C VAL A 210 -16.06 3.47 -12.88
N GLN A 211 -16.58 2.47 -13.59
CA GLN A 211 -17.90 2.51 -14.20
C GLN A 211 -19.04 2.61 -13.17
N CYS A 212 -18.83 2.07 -11.96
CA CYS A 212 -19.76 2.21 -10.85
C CYS A 212 -19.79 3.61 -10.21
N GLY A 213 -18.87 4.49 -10.59
CA GLY A 213 -18.77 5.86 -10.09
C GLY A 213 -17.88 6.01 -8.86
N ASP A 214 -17.36 4.91 -8.32
CA ASP A 214 -16.51 4.89 -7.12
C ASP A 214 -15.00 5.02 -7.44
N GLY A 215 -14.62 4.93 -8.72
CA GLY A 215 -13.23 5.11 -9.17
C GLY A 215 -12.81 6.56 -9.44
N ALA A 216 -13.63 7.55 -9.10
CA ALA A 216 -13.33 8.96 -9.34
C ALA A 216 -12.44 9.56 -8.24
N SER A 217 -11.13 9.42 -8.41
CA SER A 217 -10.15 10.34 -7.81
C SER A 217 -9.36 11.02 -8.94
N ASP A 218 -9.55 12.35 -9.03
CA ASP A 218 -8.77 13.33 -9.80
C ASP A 218 -9.01 13.47 -11.31
N GLU A 219 -10.19 13.96 -11.72
CA GLU A 219 -10.36 15.22 -12.48
C GLU A 219 -11.82 15.45 -12.94
N SER A 220 -12.32 16.66 -12.67
CA SER A 220 -13.55 17.28 -13.20
C SER A 220 -14.89 16.53 -13.07
N SER A 221 -15.63 16.89 -12.02
CA SER A 221 -17.09 16.90 -12.05
C SER A 221 -17.60 17.85 -13.14
N ALA A 222 -17.81 17.32 -14.36
CA ALA A 222 -18.68 17.95 -15.34
C ALA A 222 -20.05 17.28 -15.27
N SER A 223 -20.94 17.95 -14.54
CA SER A 223 -22.37 17.66 -14.42
C SER A 223 -23.01 17.33 -15.78
N THR A 224 -23.59 16.15 -15.95
CA THR A 224 -24.55 15.88 -17.02
C THR A 224 -25.96 15.89 -16.44
N SER A 225 -26.52 17.09 -16.33
CA SER A 225 -27.97 17.28 -16.34
C SER A 225 -28.47 17.39 -17.78
N ALA A 226 -29.60 16.73 -18.05
CA ALA A 226 -30.28 16.63 -19.33
C ALA A 226 -30.67 17.99 -19.96
N SER A 227 -30.61 18.12 -21.29
CA SER A 227 -31.77 18.20 -22.20
C SER A 227 -31.44 18.77 -23.60
N SER A 228 -31.86 18.01 -24.62
CA SER A 228 -32.50 18.38 -25.90
C SER A 228 -32.21 19.70 -26.66
N LYS A 229 -31.74 19.52 -27.92
CA LYS A 229 -32.12 20.14 -29.22
C LYS A 229 -31.89 21.66 -29.53
N THR A 230 -31.11 21.86 -30.62
CA THR A 230 -31.17 22.89 -31.72
C THR A 230 -31.14 24.38 -31.35
N ASP A 231 -30.49 25.33 -32.03
CA ASP A 231 -30.01 25.46 -33.41
C ASP A 231 -29.03 26.66 -33.56
N THR A 232 -28.04 26.52 -34.46
CA THR A 232 -27.38 27.49 -35.38
C THR A 232 -27.03 28.95 -34.97
N THR A 233 -25.71 29.31 -35.01
CA THR A 233 -24.99 30.33 -35.87
C THR A 233 -23.65 30.79 -35.22
N HIS A 234 -22.47 30.42 -35.75
CA HIS A 234 -21.54 31.21 -36.63
C HIS A 234 -21.21 32.63 -36.07
N ILE A 235 -19.98 33.02 -35.68
CA ILE A 235 -18.74 33.32 -36.46
C ILE A 235 -17.58 33.64 -35.48
N PRO A 236 -16.29 33.49 -35.87
CA PRO A 236 -15.13 33.36 -34.98
C PRO A 236 -14.35 34.67 -34.79
N SER A 237 -13.40 34.68 -33.85
CA SER A 237 -12.22 35.57 -33.92
C SER A 237 -11.05 35.05 -33.09
N SER A 238 -9.90 35.14 -33.76
CA SER A 238 -8.54 34.69 -33.46
C SER A 238 -7.86 35.29 -32.24
N SER A 239 -6.70 34.70 -31.94
CA SER A 239 -5.43 35.29 -31.43
C SER A 239 -4.97 34.59 -30.14
N SER A 240 -3.74 34.14 -29.91
CA SER A 240 -2.51 34.08 -30.69
C SER A 240 -1.58 33.07 -29.98
N LEU A 241 -0.76 32.38 -30.76
CA LEU A 241 0.43 31.67 -30.31
C LEU A 241 1.52 32.70 -29.93
N THR A 242 2.24 32.44 -28.84
CA THR A 242 3.64 32.88 -28.69
C THR A 242 4.42 31.84 -27.90
N SER A 243 5.42 31.28 -28.58
CA SER A 243 6.51 30.49 -28.04
C SER A 243 7.61 31.41 -27.50
N THR A 244 8.29 31.01 -26.43
CA THR A 244 9.66 31.48 -26.15
C THR A 244 10.48 30.34 -25.57
N THR A 245 11.39 29.85 -26.41
CA THR A 245 12.59 29.09 -26.09
C THR A 245 13.66 30.05 -25.56
N GLU A 246 14.30 29.71 -24.44
CA GLU A 246 15.67 30.17 -24.14
C GLU A 246 16.54 28.98 -23.78
N ALA A 247 17.61 28.82 -24.57
CA ALA A 247 18.71 27.92 -24.35
C ALA A 247 19.88 28.74 -23.81
N GLY A 248 20.35 28.43 -22.60
CA GLY A 248 21.56 28.99 -22.01
C GLY A 248 22.72 27.99 -22.14
N SER A 249 23.62 28.25 -23.08
CA SER A 249 24.88 27.53 -23.28
C SER A 249 25.99 28.17 -22.45
N VAL A 250 26.74 27.38 -21.69
CA VAL A 250 28.04 27.80 -21.13
C VAL A 250 29.05 26.66 -21.33
N THR A 251 30.09 26.97 -22.09
CA THR A 251 31.22 26.09 -22.45
C THR A 251 32.27 26.05 -21.33
N PRO A 252 32.96 24.91 -21.11
CA PRO A 252 34.01 24.77 -20.09
C PRO A 252 35.42 25.08 -20.63
N THR A 253 36.38 25.29 -19.73
CA THR A 253 37.82 25.37 -20.05
C THR A 253 38.61 24.44 -19.10
N PRO A 254 39.69 23.77 -19.56
CA PRO A 254 40.18 22.53 -18.96
C PRO A 254 41.39 22.71 -18.02
N SER A 255 41.71 21.67 -17.27
CA SER A 255 43.05 21.45 -16.72
C SER A 255 43.42 19.96 -16.83
N THR A 256 44.63 19.73 -17.31
CA THR A 256 45.21 18.45 -17.73
C THR A 256 46.19 17.94 -16.66
N ALA A 257 46.10 16.66 -16.28
CA ALA A 257 47.22 15.72 -16.04
C ALA A 257 46.65 14.37 -15.54
N THR A 258 46.44 13.38 -16.41
CA THR A 258 47.33 12.21 -16.70
C THR A 258 47.34 11.12 -15.62
N GLY A 259 46.72 9.95 -15.91
CA GLY A 259 46.95 8.71 -15.14
C GLY A 259 45.90 7.59 -15.24
N THR A 260 45.70 7.01 -16.43
CA THR A 260 45.50 5.55 -16.72
C THR A 260 44.33 4.74 -16.09
N THR A 261 43.33 4.42 -16.96
CA THR A 261 42.49 3.18 -17.13
C THR A 261 42.04 2.37 -15.90
N ALA A 262 40.78 1.97 -15.70
CA ALA A 262 39.84 1.39 -16.67
C ALA A 262 38.36 1.47 -16.21
N SER A 263 37.50 1.57 -17.21
CA SER A 263 36.02 1.50 -17.27
C SER A 263 35.26 0.89 -16.08
N VAL A 264 34.58 1.73 -15.30
CA VAL A 264 33.36 1.36 -14.56
C VAL A 264 32.19 2.04 -15.27
N GLN A 265 31.37 1.23 -15.92
CA GLN A 265 30.11 1.65 -16.50
C GLN A 265 29.19 2.08 -15.35
N SER A 266 29.17 3.38 -15.06
CA SER A 266 28.18 4.01 -14.19
C SER A 266 26.85 4.00 -14.90
N THR A 267 26.09 2.93 -14.70
CA THR A 267 24.64 2.97 -14.88
C THR A 267 24.09 3.62 -13.61
N SER A 268 23.96 4.95 -13.62
CA SER A 268 23.14 5.65 -12.64
C SER A 268 21.70 5.19 -12.84
N VAL A 269 21.29 4.16 -12.10
CA VAL A 269 19.88 3.76 -11.98
C VAL A 269 19.21 4.86 -11.16
N PRO A 270 18.07 5.41 -11.61
CA PRO A 270 17.42 6.47 -10.88
C PRO A 270 16.92 5.93 -9.54
N THR A 271 17.26 6.69 -8.50
CA THR A 271 16.52 6.90 -7.25
C THR A 271 15.20 6.14 -7.17
N SER A 272 15.13 5.26 -6.17
CA SER A 272 13.94 4.62 -5.61
C SER A 272 12.65 5.39 -5.91
N THR A 273 11.91 4.91 -6.90
CA THR A 273 10.57 5.43 -7.16
C THR A 273 9.71 5.09 -5.95
N THR A 274 8.97 6.08 -5.44
CA THR A 274 7.94 5.83 -4.43
C THR A 274 7.08 4.67 -4.94
N ALA A 275 7.05 3.55 -4.21
CA ALA A 275 6.24 2.40 -4.60
C ALA A 275 4.80 2.88 -4.79
N SER A 276 4.38 2.96 -6.05
CA SER A 276 3.01 3.15 -6.50
C SER A 276 2.37 1.76 -6.56
N SER A 277 1.08 1.66 -6.24
CA SER A 277 0.40 0.37 -6.29
C SER A 277 0.48 -0.23 -7.69
N GLY A 278 0.48 -1.55 -7.75
CA GLY A 278 0.59 -2.26 -9.03
C GLY A 278 -0.58 -1.89 -9.93
N ALA A 279 -1.77 -1.79 -9.33
CA ALA A 279 -3.00 -1.44 -10.02
C ALA A 279 -3.17 0.06 -10.29
N SER A 280 -2.59 0.98 -9.50
CA SER A 280 -2.58 2.43 -9.78
C SER A 280 -1.89 2.78 -11.10
N ARG A 281 -0.99 1.91 -11.59
CA ARG A 281 -0.33 2.10 -12.88
C ARG A 281 -1.28 1.85 -14.06
N LEU A 282 -2.43 1.23 -13.81
CA LEU A 282 -3.43 0.87 -14.79
C LEU A 282 -4.39 2.06 -14.92
N ARG A 283 -4.30 2.79 -16.04
CA ARG A 283 -5.30 3.82 -16.35
C ARG A 283 -6.59 3.13 -16.79
N ALA A 284 -7.73 3.59 -16.29
CA ALA A 284 -9.02 3.25 -16.87
C ALA A 284 -9.03 3.72 -18.34
N SER A 285 -9.43 2.82 -19.23
CA SER A 285 -9.60 3.17 -20.65
C SER A 285 -10.94 3.85 -20.82
N PHE A 286 -10.97 5.18 -20.96
CA PHE A 286 -12.19 5.88 -21.30
C PHE A 286 -12.41 5.78 -22.82
N PHE A 287 -13.48 5.09 -23.23
CA PHE A 287 -13.98 5.06 -24.62
C PHE A 287 -15.29 5.83 -24.73
#